data_AF-A0AAD5XCJ4-F1
#
_entry.id   AF-A0AAD5XCJ4-F1
#
_cell.length_a   1.000
_cell.length_b   1.000
_cell.length_c   1.000
_cell.angle_alpha   90.00
_cell.angle_beta   90.00
_cell.angle_gamma   90.00
#
_symmetry.space_group_name_H-M   'P 1'
#
loop_
_entity.id
_entity.type
_entity.pdbx_description
1 polymer ?
#
loop_
_entity_poly.entity_id
_entity_poly.type
_entity_poly.pdbx_seq_one_letter_code
_entity_poly.pdbx_strand_id
1 'polypeptide(L)'
;MTTETSTQTVVEREAKRRRVHHSRTDVSRVRSVFGLARPHPLGVRPLGNALLLGRRGRADSRKCLGRLAALPDALLAALIADSALLGDADVARLGAACRALYAFAGADDVWRARCIARFGGFGAAGFGASWRSTFRQNLSRRDSPECPVDVDTAFCSDLLFSAWRCAAVPLQPLCRVATDNIARRTNLSLADFVKEFDQPAIPVILSDVVPNWPAYTKWSMPYLKATVGDVVFRAESVDLPFNSYATYAERCNNNNCSNYFFEEAPLYLFDKHFAERTNLSDDFSVPPYFSQDLFKLLGQNERPDYRWIIIGPARSGSTFHLDPNSTSAWNAVITGAKKWILFPPNCVPPGVFPSKDGSEVVTPISLAEWFLNHYDDIQSCPVKPIECVCRAGEILYVPRGWWHCVMNLEESIAITQNFVNECNLEQVLNFIRTKPDQISGYGSGPGAVDLCNTLYDRFSNALQTTEEFKYAVEKELQSSETREVSFENKTKLCKAAGEGLSSLFSSTSSSLHQDLEQETASSFRFGF
;
A
#
# COMPACT_ATOMS: atom_id res chain seq x y z
N MET A 1 81.49 -13.99 10.95
CA MET A 1 82.03 -13.46 12.21
C MET A 1 80.92 -12.61 12.80
N THR A 2 80.25 -12.92 13.89
CA THR A 2 80.46 -13.89 14.97
C THR A 2 79.10 -14.13 15.60
N THR A 3 78.78 -15.40 15.80
CA THR A 3 77.72 -15.91 16.67
C THR A 3 77.99 -15.54 18.12
N GLU A 4 76.96 -15.29 18.92
CA GLU A 4 76.92 -15.82 20.29
C GLU A 4 75.50 -15.89 20.84
N THR A 5 75.06 -17.13 21.00
CA THR A 5 73.94 -17.64 21.79
C THR A 5 74.23 -17.56 23.28
N SER A 6 73.22 -17.23 24.08
CA SER A 6 73.19 -17.59 25.51
C SER A 6 71.86 -18.25 25.85
N THR A 7 71.95 -19.51 26.25
CA THR A 7 70.89 -20.36 26.79
C THR A 7 71.02 -20.38 28.31
N GLN A 8 69.91 -20.24 29.04
CA GLN A 8 69.79 -20.82 30.38
C GLN A 8 68.34 -21.14 30.77
N THR A 9 68.07 -22.44 30.76
CA THR A 9 67.35 -23.25 31.76
C THR A 9 66.01 -22.77 32.33
N VAL A 10 64.95 -23.43 31.84
CA VAL A 10 63.63 -23.55 32.46
C VAL A 10 63.72 -24.50 33.66
N VAL A 11 63.24 -24.06 34.83
CA VAL A 11 62.92 -24.92 35.97
C VAL A 11 61.40 -24.95 36.11
N GLU A 12 60.82 -26.14 36.02
CA GLU A 12 59.41 -26.43 36.20
C GLU A 12 58.92 -26.04 37.61
N ARG A 13 57.77 -25.38 37.67
CA ARG A 13 56.83 -25.49 38.79
C ARG A 13 55.47 -25.92 38.25
N GLU A 14 55.12 -27.17 38.51
CA GLU A 14 53.76 -27.67 38.36
C GLU A 14 52.83 -27.01 39.39
N ALA A 15 51.71 -26.44 38.92
CA ALA A 15 50.52 -26.28 39.74
C ALA A 15 49.26 -26.32 38.87
N LYS A 16 48.66 -27.51 38.82
CA LYS A 16 47.28 -27.89 38.48
C LYS A 16 46.26 -26.73 38.39
N ARG A 17 45.71 -26.52 37.18
CA ARG A 17 44.25 -26.50 36.91
C ARG A 17 44.01 -26.42 35.39
N ARG A 18 43.73 -27.57 34.76
CA ARG A 18 43.13 -27.63 33.41
C ARG A 18 41.76 -26.96 33.47
N ARG A 19 41.63 -25.76 32.90
CA ARG A 19 40.32 -25.21 32.52
C ARG A 19 39.92 -25.88 31.21
N VAL A 20 38.85 -26.67 31.26
CA VAL A 20 38.16 -27.21 30.10
C VAL A 20 37.69 -26.02 29.25
N HIS A 21 38.31 -25.82 28.09
CA HIS A 21 37.74 -24.94 27.07
C HIS A 21 36.43 -25.58 26.60
N HIS A 22 35.31 -25.06 27.09
CA HIS A 22 34.05 -25.19 26.37
C HIS A 22 34.24 -24.41 25.06
N SER A 23 34.41 -25.13 23.96
CA SER A 23 34.22 -24.57 22.63
C SER A 23 32.80 -24.02 22.60
N ARG A 24 32.67 -22.70 22.77
CA ARG A 24 31.45 -22.00 22.35
C ARG A 24 31.29 -22.35 20.88
N THR A 25 30.28 -23.16 20.59
CA THR A 25 29.70 -23.26 19.27
C THR A 25 29.55 -21.84 18.76
N ASP A 26 30.27 -21.56 17.68
CA ASP A 26 30.20 -20.30 16.96
C ASP A 26 28.79 -20.24 16.37
N VAL A 27 27.85 -19.73 17.16
CA VAL A 27 26.56 -19.30 16.66
C VAL A 27 26.90 -18.10 15.80
N SER A 28 27.23 -18.37 14.54
CA SER A 28 27.31 -17.38 13.48
C SER A 28 26.12 -16.46 13.68
N ARG A 29 26.38 -15.22 14.08
CA ARG A 29 25.34 -14.20 14.20
C ARG A 29 24.61 -14.23 12.87
N VAL A 30 23.36 -14.70 12.87
CA VAL A 30 22.44 -14.50 11.75
C VAL A 30 22.27 -12.99 11.67
N ARG A 31 23.15 -12.35 10.91
CA ARG A 31 23.00 -10.95 10.55
C ARG A 31 21.78 -10.93 9.66
N SER A 32 20.78 -10.12 10.04
CA SER A 32 19.64 -9.83 9.15
C SER A 32 20.16 -9.59 7.73
N VAL A 33 19.49 -10.18 6.73
CA VAL A 33 19.80 -9.98 5.30
C VAL A 33 19.69 -8.50 4.93
N PHE A 34 18.92 -7.72 5.69
CA PHE A 34 18.80 -6.25 5.60
C PHE A 34 19.86 -5.52 6.47
N GLY A 35 21.02 -6.15 6.65
CA GLY A 35 22.08 -5.88 7.61
C GLY A 35 22.16 -4.46 8.18
N LEU A 36 22.14 -4.34 9.52
CA LEU A 36 22.67 -3.22 10.34
C LEU A 36 22.69 -1.84 9.64
N ALA A 37 21.56 -1.40 9.12
CA ALA A 37 21.51 -0.20 8.28
C ALA A 37 21.34 1.05 9.15
N ARG A 38 22.47 1.58 9.65
CA ARG A 38 22.59 2.86 10.37
C ARG A 38 21.82 2.91 11.71
N PRO A 39 22.24 3.72 12.70
CA PRO A 39 21.37 4.02 13.83
C PRO A 39 20.23 4.94 13.35
N HIS A 40 19.06 4.84 13.99
CA HIS A 40 18.01 5.85 13.83
C HIS A 40 18.63 7.26 14.04
N PRO A 41 18.31 8.28 13.23
CA PRO A 41 18.98 9.58 13.27
C PRO A 41 18.84 10.29 14.61
N LEU A 42 17.71 10.07 15.30
CA LEU A 42 17.48 10.52 16.66
C LEU A 42 17.94 9.52 17.75
N GLY A 43 18.44 8.33 17.41
CA GLY A 43 18.81 7.32 18.40
C GLY A 43 17.64 6.55 19.03
N VAL A 44 16.43 6.64 18.45
CA VAL A 44 15.26 5.82 18.82
C VAL A 44 15.56 4.34 18.56
N ARG A 45 15.08 3.46 19.44
CA ARG A 45 15.32 2.01 19.40
C ARG A 45 14.00 1.23 19.30
N PRO A 46 14.02 -0.03 18.84
CA PRO A 46 12.86 -0.91 18.94
C PRO A 46 12.40 -1.06 20.39
N LEU A 47 11.08 -1.22 20.61
CA LEU A 47 10.44 -1.32 21.91
C LEU A 47 11.05 -2.45 22.77
N GLY A 48 11.37 -3.59 22.16
CA GLY A 48 12.01 -4.72 22.83
C GLY A 48 13.33 -4.37 23.54
N ASN A 49 14.03 -3.32 23.11
CA ASN A 49 15.26 -2.88 23.76
C ASN A 49 15.02 -2.32 25.17
N ALA A 50 13.80 -1.87 25.51
CA ALA A 50 13.44 -1.41 26.84
C ALA A 50 13.72 -2.48 27.93
N LEU A 51 13.54 -3.76 27.60
CA LEU A 51 13.83 -4.89 28.50
C LEU A 51 15.33 -5.04 28.82
N LEU A 52 16.20 -4.63 27.91
CA LEU A 52 17.64 -4.75 28.04
C LEU A 52 18.29 -3.55 28.72
N LEU A 53 17.66 -2.37 28.60
CA LEU A 53 18.19 -1.13 29.19
C LEU A 53 18.26 -1.21 30.70
N GLY A 54 17.21 -1.72 31.36
CA GLY A 54 17.19 -1.90 32.82
C GLY A 54 18.34 -2.75 33.35
N ARG A 55 18.85 -3.71 32.55
CA ARG A 55 20.00 -4.56 32.92
C ARG A 55 21.35 -3.85 32.80
N ARG A 56 21.41 -2.73 32.08
CA ARG A 56 22.63 -1.93 31.86
C ARG A 56 22.66 -0.65 32.70
N GLY A 57 21.75 -0.50 33.66
CA GLY A 57 21.65 0.69 34.51
C GLY A 57 21.17 1.96 33.77
N ARG A 58 20.61 1.84 32.56
CA ARG A 58 19.91 2.93 31.85
C ARG A 58 18.41 2.65 31.86
N ALA A 59 17.57 3.63 32.14
CA ALA A 59 16.12 3.47 32.03
C ALA A 59 15.64 3.94 30.64
N ASP A 60 14.61 3.29 30.09
CA ASP A 60 13.88 3.83 28.93
C ASP A 60 13.29 5.20 29.30
N SER A 61 13.56 6.20 28.47
CA SER A 61 13.08 7.56 28.66
C SER A 61 11.59 7.75 28.38
N ARG A 62 10.81 6.69 28.08
CA ARG A 62 9.34 6.77 28.02
C ARG A 62 8.72 7.40 29.27
N LYS A 63 9.30 7.16 30.46
CA LYS A 63 8.86 7.78 31.73
C LYS A 63 8.96 9.31 31.73
N CYS A 64 9.83 9.89 30.89
CA CYS A 64 9.96 11.35 30.74
C CYS A 64 8.75 12.00 30.03
N LEU A 65 7.80 11.20 29.51
CA LEU A 65 6.52 11.69 28.99
C LEU A 65 5.52 12.06 30.12
N GLY A 66 5.84 11.75 31.38
CA GLY A 66 4.94 12.01 32.50
C GLY A 66 3.62 11.26 32.35
N ARG A 67 2.48 11.94 32.48
CA ARG A 67 1.14 11.33 32.33
C ARG A 67 0.87 10.83 30.91
N LEU A 68 1.53 11.39 29.90
CA LEU A 68 1.39 10.96 28.50
C LEU A 68 2.03 9.60 28.25
N ALA A 69 2.89 9.10 29.16
CA ALA A 69 3.51 7.78 29.03
C ALA A 69 2.48 6.62 28.99
N ALA A 70 1.26 6.87 29.49
CA ALA A 70 0.16 5.91 29.49
C ALA A 70 -0.50 5.76 28.10
N LEU A 71 -0.30 6.70 27.19
CA LEU A 71 -0.86 6.64 25.84
C LEU A 71 -0.01 5.71 24.95
N PRO A 72 -0.65 4.91 24.07
CA PRO A 72 0.04 4.23 22.99
C PRO A 72 0.73 5.22 22.05
N ASP A 73 1.85 4.82 21.44
CA ASP A 73 2.64 5.69 20.55
C ASP A 73 1.82 6.19 19.35
N ALA A 74 0.98 5.33 18.76
CA ALA A 74 0.12 5.69 17.65
C ALA A 74 -0.91 6.76 18.03
N LEU A 75 -1.52 6.64 19.21
CA LEU A 75 -2.46 7.65 19.71
C LEU A 75 -1.74 8.97 20.01
N LEU A 76 -0.56 8.92 20.62
CA LEU A 76 0.25 10.11 20.89
C LEU A 76 0.64 10.82 19.59
N ALA A 77 1.08 10.08 18.56
CA ALA A 77 1.41 10.64 17.26
C ALA A 77 0.18 11.27 16.58
N ALA A 78 -0.98 10.59 16.60
CA ALA A 78 -2.23 11.10 16.04
C ALA A 78 -2.68 12.41 16.71
N LEU A 79 -2.64 12.48 18.05
CA LEU A 79 -2.99 13.70 18.80
C LEU A 79 -2.06 14.88 18.46
N ILE A 80 -0.79 14.62 18.20
CA ILE A 80 0.19 15.66 17.82
C ILE A 80 -0.03 16.09 16.36
N ALA A 81 -0.36 15.16 15.47
CA ALA A 81 -0.67 15.42 14.06
C ALA A 81 -1.96 16.23 13.88
N ASP A 82 -2.96 16.03 14.74
CA ASP A 82 -4.25 16.69 14.65
C ASP A 82 -4.17 18.19 14.97
N SER A 83 -4.37 19.02 13.94
CA SER A 83 -4.36 20.48 14.04
C SER A 83 -5.59 21.08 14.74
N ALA A 84 -6.69 20.33 14.86
CA ALA A 84 -7.86 20.75 15.61
C ALA A 84 -7.66 20.59 17.13
N LEU A 85 -6.86 19.59 17.54
CA LEU A 85 -6.56 19.34 18.95
C LEU A 85 -5.35 20.13 19.46
N LEU A 86 -4.31 20.29 18.66
CA LEU A 86 -3.07 20.96 19.07
C LEU A 86 -2.65 22.04 18.06
N GLY A 87 -2.42 23.27 18.54
CA GLY A 87 -1.92 24.37 17.71
C GLY A 87 -0.47 24.14 17.26
N ASP A 88 -0.06 24.74 16.15
CA ASP A 88 1.30 24.53 15.59
C ASP A 88 2.41 24.99 16.55
N ALA A 89 2.19 26.12 17.25
CA ALA A 89 3.10 26.61 18.27
C ALA A 89 3.19 25.63 19.46
N ASP A 90 2.10 24.93 19.76
CA ASP A 90 2.05 23.97 20.86
C ASP A 90 2.77 22.67 20.51
N VAL A 91 2.72 22.21 19.24
CA VAL A 91 3.56 21.09 18.78
C VAL A 91 5.05 21.41 18.96
N ALA A 92 5.46 22.63 18.58
CA ALA A 92 6.85 23.06 18.75
C ALA A 92 7.25 23.14 20.24
N ARG A 93 6.39 23.69 21.10
CA ARG A 93 6.59 23.72 22.56
C ARG A 93 6.63 22.33 23.17
N LEU A 94 5.77 21.42 22.70
CA LEU A 94 5.71 20.03 23.13
C LEU A 94 7.02 19.32 22.79
N GLY A 95 7.53 19.50 21.57
CA GLY A 95 8.83 19.00 21.15
C GLY A 95 10.01 19.53 21.98
N ALA A 96 9.87 20.71 22.59
CA ALA A 96 10.88 21.27 23.49
C ALA A 96 10.77 20.77 24.94
N ALA A 97 9.68 20.08 25.32
CA ALA A 97 9.44 19.67 26.70
C ALA A 97 10.30 18.47 27.12
N CYS A 98 10.48 17.48 26.24
CA CYS A 98 11.40 16.39 26.47
C CYS A 98 11.85 15.72 25.16
N ARG A 99 12.90 14.94 25.28
CA ARG A 99 13.58 14.22 24.20
C ARG A 99 12.68 13.21 23.45
N ALA A 100 11.77 12.52 24.15
CA ALA A 100 10.79 11.64 23.52
C ALA A 100 9.75 12.43 22.71
N LEU A 101 9.23 13.53 23.27
CA LEU A 101 8.31 14.42 22.58
C LEU A 101 8.97 15.14 21.40
N TYR A 102 10.26 15.45 21.48
CA TYR A 102 11.04 15.94 20.34
C TYR A 102 11.01 14.95 19.17
N ALA A 103 11.14 13.65 19.45
CA ALA A 103 11.07 12.61 18.42
C ALA A 103 9.67 12.51 17.80
N PHE A 104 8.61 12.50 18.60
CA PHE A 104 7.23 12.49 18.08
C PHE A 104 6.88 13.77 17.32
N ALA A 105 7.15 14.94 17.88
CA ALA A 105 6.87 16.22 17.23
C ALA A 105 7.78 16.49 16.02
N GLY A 106 8.89 15.76 15.88
CA GLY A 106 9.77 15.79 14.71
C GLY A 106 9.43 14.73 13.66
N ALA A 107 8.51 13.80 13.95
CA ALA A 107 8.10 12.77 12.99
C ALA A 107 7.45 13.41 11.77
N ASP A 108 7.79 12.91 10.59
CA ASP A 108 7.46 13.62 9.36
C ASP A 108 5.97 13.50 8.98
N ASP A 109 5.33 12.37 9.31
CA ASP A 109 3.88 12.16 9.13
C ASP A 109 3.03 13.19 9.90
N VAL A 110 3.50 13.65 11.06
CA VAL A 110 2.85 14.74 11.81
C VAL A 110 2.81 16.00 10.95
N TRP A 111 3.91 16.33 10.29
CA TRP A 111 4.01 17.53 9.46
C TRP A 111 3.37 17.35 8.08
N ARG A 112 3.33 16.13 7.54
CA ARG A 112 2.56 15.79 6.35
C ARG A 112 1.08 16.06 6.57
N ALA A 113 0.50 15.49 7.63
CA ALA A 113 -0.90 15.70 8.00
C ALA A 113 -1.21 17.20 8.18
N ARG A 114 -0.34 17.93 8.88
CA ARG A 114 -0.51 19.39 9.10
C ARG A 114 -0.36 20.22 7.82
N CYS A 115 0.56 19.87 6.92
CA CYS A 115 0.68 20.54 5.63
C CYS A 115 -0.58 20.35 4.79
N ILE A 116 -1.10 19.12 4.72
CA ILE A 116 -2.33 18.80 4.00
C ILE A 116 -3.52 19.56 4.60
N ALA A 117 -3.70 19.48 5.92
CA ALA A 117 -4.82 20.14 6.60
C ALA A 117 -4.77 21.68 6.49
N ARG A 118 -3.58 22.28 6.58
CA ARG A 118 -3.43 23.75 6.64
C ARG A 118 -3.29 24.40 5.26
N PHE A 119 -2.59 23.73 4.34
CA PHE A 119 -2.20 24.31 3.05
C PHE A 119 -2.77 23.56 1.85
N GLY A 120 -3.55 22.49 2.06
CA GLY A 120 -4.06 21.64 0.99
C GLY A 120 -2.96 20.88 0.25
N GLY A 121 -1.80 20.64 0.89
CA GLY A 121 -0.64 20.00 0.28
C GLY A 121 0.65 20.75 0.61
N PHE A 122 1.44 21.08 -0.40
CA PHE A 122 2.75 21.75 -0.20
C PHE A 122 2.66 23.26 0.08
N GLY A 123 1.49 23.87 -0.11
CA GLY A 123 1.32 25.32 0.00
C GLY A 123 2.05 26.13 -1.07
N ALA A 124 2.03 27.46 -0.93
CA ALA A 124 2.57 28.38 -1.93
C ALA A 124 4.11 28.36 -2.02
N ALA A 125 4.80 27.90 -0.98
CA ALA A 125 6.26 27.79 -0.99
C ALA A 125 6.76 26.54 -1.74
N GLY A 126 5.88 25.59 -2.07
CA GLY A 126 6.25 24.30 -2.63
C GLY A 126 6.86 23.36 -1.58
N PHE A 127 7.18 22.14 -2.01
CA PHE A 127 7.77 21.14 -1.11
C PHE A 127 9.19 21.54 -0.71
N GLY A 128 9.52 21.40 0.57
CA GLY A 128 10.83 21.63 1.18
C GLY A 128 11.72 20.38 1.13
N ALA A 129 12.74 20.31 2.00
CA ALA A 129 13.58 19.11 2.13
C ALA A 129 12.86 17.93 2.82
N SER A 130 11.75 18.20 3.48
CA SER A 130 10.89 17.30 4.27
C SER A 130 9.51 17.93 4.46
N TRP A 131 8.53 17.20 4.98
CA TRP A 131 7.21 17.78 5.30
C TRP A 131 7.32 18.83 6.40
N ARG A 132 8.18 18.63 7.40
CA ARG A 132 8.45 19.65 8.43
C ARG A 132 9.03 20.95 7.88
N SER A 133 10.03 20.85 7.00
CA SER A 133 10.62 22.04 6.38
C SER A 133 9.62 22.73 5.45
N THR A 134 8.81 21.97 4.70
CA THR A 134 7.68 22.48 3.90
C THR A 134 6.75 23.34 4.75
N PHE A 135 6.36 22.83 5.92
CA PHE A 135 5.50 23.57 6.84
C PHE A 135 6.12 24.91 7.28
N ARG A 136 7.38 24.89 7.69
CA ARG A 136 8.12 26.08 8.16
C ARG A 136 8.33 27.11 7.05
N GLN A 137 8.66 26.67 5.84
CA GLN A 137 8.88 27.56 4.70
C GLN A 137 7.60 28.32 4.34
N ASN A 138 6.43 27.69 4.43
CA ASN A 138 5.14 28.36 4.23
C ASN A 138 4.83 29.41 5.31
N LEU A 139 5.33 29.25 6.53
CA LEU A 139 5.12 30.23 7.61
C LEU A 139 6.12 31.40 7.58
N SER A 140 7.39 31.13 7.32
CA SER A 140 8.48 32.08 7.59
C SER A 140 9.31 32.45 6.35
N ARG A 141 9.08 31.79 5.20
CA ARG A 141 9.87 31.93 3.94
C ARG A 141 11.39 31.79 4.12
N ARG A 142 11.84 31.20 5.23
CA ARG A 142 13.25 30.91 5.50
C ARG A 142 13.41 29.40 5.57
N ASP A 143 14.27 28.88 4.71
CA ASP A 143 14.81 27.55 4.90
C ASP A 143 15.98 27.66 5.87
N SER A 144 15.96 26.90 6.96
CA SER A 144 17.07 26.87 7.90
C SER A 144 17.38 25.40 8.17
N PRO A 145 18.61 24.94 7.90
CA PRO A 145 18.96 23.55 8.06
C PRO A 145 18.67 23.10 9.49
N GLU A 146 17.95 21.99 9.64
CA GLU A 146 17.74 21.41 10.95
C GLU A 146 19.05 20.78 11.41
N CYS A 147 19.48 21.11 12.63
CA CYS A 147 20.49 20.33 13.34
C CYS A 147 19.72 19.40 14.29
N PRO A 148 19.51 18.12 13.92
CA PRO A 148 18.76 17.20 14.76
C PRO A 148 19.44 17.10 16.13
N VAL A 149 18.64 17.17 17.19
CA VAL A 149 19.14 16.86 18.53
C VAL A 149 19.23 15.35 18.60
N ASP A 150 20.45 14.80 18.75
CA ASP A 150 20.62 13.38 19.05
C ASP A 150 19.88 13.10 20.37
N VAL A 151 18.86 12.25 20.29
CA VAL A 151 18.03 11.97 21.43
C VAL A 151 18.75 11.05 22.41
N ASP A 152 19.76 10.23 22.03
CA ASP A 152 20.50 9.19 22.81
C ASP A 152 20.07 8.97 24.29
N THR A 153 18.77 8.85 24.56
CA THR A 153 18.20 8.68 25.91
C THR A 153 17.75 7.25 26.12
N ALA A 154 18.07 6.36 25.19
CA ALA A 154 17.53 5.02 25.19
C ALA A 154 15.98 5.01 25.12
N PHE A 155 15.40 5.96 24.39
CA PHE A 155 13.98 5.97 24.07
C PHE A 155 13.65 4.82 23.12
N CYS A 156 12.63 4.03 23.47
CA CYS A 156 12.20 2.90 22.67
C CYS A 156 10.76 3.11 22.15
N SER A 157 10.58 3.01 20.83
CA SER A 157 9.29 3.16 20.16
C SER A 157 9.31 2.36 18.86
N ASP A 158 8.46 1.35 18.73
CA ASP A 158 8.34 0.58 17.49
C ASP A 158 7.73 1.42 16.37
N LEU A 159 6.80 2.33 16.67
CA LEU A 159 6.18 3.19 15.67
C LEU A 159 7.24 4.04 14.92
N LEU A 160 8.00 4.84 15.68
CA LEU A 160 9.01 5.72 15.09
C LEU A 160 10.18 4.94 14.49
N PHE A 161 10.58 3.83 15.12
CA PHE A 161 11.68 3.02 14.63
C PHE A 161 11.31 2.26 13.35
N SER A 162 10.12 1.67 13.28
CA SER A 162 9.66 0.90 12.11
C SER A 162 9.51 1.79 10.89
N ALA A 163 8.90 2.96 11.02
CA ALA A 163 8.75 3.90 9.90
C ALA A 163 10.12 4.28 9.31
N TRP A 164 11.07 4.65 10.17
CA TRP A 164 12.45 4.90 9.75
C TRP A 164 13.12 3.67 9.12
N ARG A 165 12.96 2.48 9.72
CA ARG A 165 13.56 1.23 9.20
C ARG A 165 13.05 0.93 7.80
N CYS A 166 11.73 1.01 7.59
CA CYS A 166 11.10 0.78 6.30
C CYS A 166 11.64 1.75 5.23
N ALA A 167 11.76 3.04 5.58
CA ALA A 167 12.28 4.05 4.66
C ALA A 167 13.79 3.89 4.36
N ALA A 168 14.58 3.45 5.35
CA ALA A 168 16.04 3.36 5.25
C ALA A 168 16.55 2.08 4.55
N VAL A 169 15.72 1.03 4.42
CA VAL A 169 16.17 -0.22 3.78
C VAL A 169 16.38 0.01 2.28
N PRO A 170 17.51 -0.43 1.69
CA PRO A 170 17.71 -0.30 0.25
C PRO A 170 16.63 -1.06 -0.54
N LEU A 171 16.09 -0.41 -1.56
CA LEU A 171 14.91 -0.88 -2.28
C LEU A 171 15.13 -2.22 -3.02
N GLN A 172 16.25 -2.37 -3.71
CA GLN A 172 16.54 -3.56 -4.50
C GLN A 172 16.58 -4.86 -3.67
N PRO A 173 17.31 -4.94 -2.54
CA PRO A 173 17.27 -6.12 -1.68
C PRO A 173 15.93 -6.29 -0.95
N LEU A 174 15.20 -5.20 -0.67
CA LEU A 174 13.85 -5.23 -0.09
C LEU A 174 12.87 -5.99 -1.00
N CYS A 175 12.80 -5.61 -2.27
CA CYS A 175 11.81 -6.14 -3.22
C CYS A 175 12.11 -7.50 -3.83
N ARG A 176 13.27 -8.11 -3.52
CA ARG A 176 13.70 -9.41 -4.06
C ARG A 176 13.52 -9.49 -5.59
N VAL A 177 14.03 -8.48 -6.30
CA VAL A 177 13.78 -8.26 -7.74
C VAL A 177 14.20 -9.40 -8.68
N ALA A 178 14.95 -10.39 -8.18
CA ALA A 178 15.35 -11.57 -8.95
C ALA A 178 14.20 -12.58 -9.17
N THR A 179 13.16 -12.56 -8.34
CA THR A 179 12.02 -13.47 -8.50
C THR A 179 11.04 -12.95 -9.55
N ASP A 180 10.93 -13.68 -10.66
CA ASP A 180 9.99 -13.45 -11.75
C ASP A 180 9.48 -14.80 -12.27
N ASN A 181 8.18 -15.07 -12.11
CA ASN A 181 7.55 -16.35 -12.47
C ASN A 181 6.27 -16.18 -13.30
N ILE A 182 5.99 -14.97 -13.81
CA ILE A 182 4.82 -14.69 -14.64
C ILE A 182 5.06 -15.10 -16.10
N ALA A 183 4.00 -15.52 -16.79
CA ALA A 183 4.06 -15.70 -18.23
C ALA A 183 4.22 -14.35 -18.95
N ARG A 184 5.12 -14.30 -19.94
CA ARG A 184 5.33 -13.13 -20.83
C ARG A 184 5.03 -13.55 -22.26
N ARG A 185 4.24 -12.75 -22.97
CA ARG A 185 3.79 -13.02 -24.34
C ARG A 185 4.01 -11.83 -25.25
N THR A 186 4.12 -12.15 -26.54
CA THR A 186 4.22 -11.25 -27.69
C THR A 186 3.44 -11.87 -28.84
N ASN A 187 2.93 -11.06 -29.75
CA ASN A 187 2.17 -11.45 -30.94
C ASN A 187 0.99 -12.39 -30.60
N LEU A 188 0.36 -12.16 -29.45
CA LEU A 188 -0.74 -13.00 -28.97
C LEU A 188 -2.02 -12.64 -29.73
N SER A 189 -2.71 -13.61 -30.32
CA SER A 189 -4.02 -13.33 -30.91
C SER A 189 -5.05 -13.02 -29.83
N LEU A 190 -6.11 -12.27 -30.15
CA LEU A 190 -7.20 -12.03 -29.19
C LEU A 190 -7.83 -13.35 -28.71
N ALA A 191 -8.02 -14.32 -29.62
CA ALA A 191 -8.60 -15.61 -29.29
C ALA A 191 -7.72 -16.41 -28.31
N ASP A 192 -6.39 -16.40 -28.53
CA ASP A 192 -5.46 -17.08 -27.63
C ASP A 192 -5.36 -16.36 -26.27
N PHE A 193 -5.40 -15.03 -26.26
CA PHE A 193 -5.47 -14.27 -25.01
C PHE A 193 -6.71 -14.66 -24.18
N VAL A 194 -7.89 -14.69 -24.81
CA VAL A 194 -9.13 -15.06 -24.13
C VAL A 194 -9.05 -16.48 -23.59
N LYS A 195 -8.64 -17.43 -24.43
CA LYS A 195 -8.59 -18.85 -24.09
C LYS A 195 -7.56 -19.18 -23.01
N GLU A 196 -6.37 -18.59 -23.08
CA GLU A 196 -5.23 -18.97 -22.22
C GLU A 196 -5.13 -18.13 -20.94
N PHE A 197 -5.69 -16.91 -20.91
CA PHE A 197 -5.49 -15.98 -19.80
C PHE A 197 -6.79 -15.40 -19.25
N ASP A 198 -7.63 -14.81 -20.08
CA ASP A 198 -8.81 -14.09 -19.58
C ASP A 198 -9.90 -15.01 -19.03
N GLN A 199 -10.30 -16.02 -19.82
CA GLN A 199 -11.29 -17.02 -19.42
C GLN A 199 -10.85 -17.85 -18.19
N PRO A 200 -9.61 -18.35 -18.09
CA PRO A 200 -9.14 -19.03 -16.88
C PRO A 200 -8.73 -18.07 -15.76
N ALA A 201 -8.81 -16.75 -15.97
CA ALA A 201 -8.42 -15.70 -15.03
C ALA A 201 -6.97 -15.85 -14.53
N ILE A 202 -6.01 -15.89 -15.46
CA ILE A 202 -4.57 -16.02 -15.20
C ILE A 202 -3.82 -14.73 -15.60
N PRO A 203 -3.02 -14.13 -14.70
CA PRO A 203 -2.21 -12.95 -15.01
C PRO A 203 -1.17 -13.23 -16.11
N VAL A 204 -0.93 -12.23 -16.96
CA VAL A 204 0.07 -12.31 -18.04
C VAL A 204 0.66 -10.94 -18.31
N ILE A 205 1.93 -10.92 -18.75
CA ILE A 205 2.54 -9.72 -19.30
C ILE A 205 2.56 -9.77 -20.83
N LEU A 206 2.14 -8.67 -21.46
CA LEU A 206 2.21 -8.42 -22.89
C LEU A 206 3.33 -7.39 -23.14
N SER A 207 4.27 -7.68 -24.04
CA SER A 207 5.51 -6.89 -24.19
C SER A 207 5.67 -6.17 -25.53
N ASP A 208 4.69 -6.29 -26.41
CA ASP A 208 4.71 -5.78 -27.78
C ASP A 208 3.61 -4.74 -28.07
N VAL A 209 2.91 -4.27 -27.04
CA VAL A 209 1.79 -3.34 -27.18
C VAL A 209 2.23 -1.88 -26.99
N VAL A 210 2.74 -1.53 -25.81
CA VAL A 210 3.14 -0.17 -25.44
C VAL A 210 4.21 0.43 -26.36
N PRO A 211 5.20 -0.31 -26.89
CA PRO A 211 6.21 0.26 -27.78
C PRO A 211 5.65 0.93 -29.04
N ASN A 212 4.41 0.62 -29.42
CA ASN A 212 3.73 1.23 -30.57
C ASN A 212 2.97 2.53 -30.22
N TRP A 213 2.91 2.91 -28.93
CA TRP A 213 2.21 4.13 -28.49
C TRP A 213 3.12 5.36 -28.57
N PRO A 214 2.60 6.52 -29.01
CA PRO A 214 3.30 7.79 -28.89
C PRO A 214 3.82 8.06 -27.47
N ALA A 215 3.05 7.69 -26.44
CA ALA A 215 3.41 7.84 -25.03
C ALA A 215 4.77 7.22 -24.70
N TYR A 216 5.11 6.06 -25.25
CA TYR A 216 6.36 5.36 -24.97
C TYR A 216 7.62 6.15 -25.35
N THR A 217 7.51 6.98 -26.40
CA THR A 217 8.62 7.82 -26.87
C THR A 217 8.57 9.23 -26.32
N LYS A 218 7.37 9.79 -26.12
CA LYS A 218 7.17 11.18 -25.67
C LYS A 218 7.26 11.34 -24.17
N TRP A 219 6.61 10.46 -23.41
CA TRP A 219 6.36 10.71 -22.00
C TRP A 219 7.61 10.51 -21.17
N SER A 220 7.92 11.54 -20.39
CA SER A 220 8.98 11.60 -19.41
C SER A 220 8.61 12.69 -18.40
N MET A 221 9.20 12.69 -17.21
CA MET A 221 8.96 13.77 -16.26
C MET A 221 9.26 15.16 -16.85
N PRO A 222 10.37 15.39 -17.58
CA PRO A 222 10.60 16.67 -18.26
C PRO A 222 9.51 17.04 -19.27
N TYR A 223 9.05 16.08 -20.08
CA TYR A 223 7.98 16.31 -21.06
C TYR A 223 6.66 16.68 -20.37
N LEU A 224 6.28 15.96 -19.32
CA LEU A 224 5.04 16.22 -18.58
C LEU A 224 5.10 17.56 -17.83
N LYS A 225 6.26 17.94 -17.26
CA LYS A 225 6.46 19.27 -16.67
C LYS A 225 6.26 20.38 -17.70
N ALA A 226 6.74 20.19 -18.93
CA ALA A 226 6.60 21.18 -19.99
C ALA A 226 5.19 21.26 -20.58
N THR A 227 4.45 20.14 -20.65
CA THR A 227 3.15 20.06 -21.33
C THR A 227 1.96 20.25 -20.40
N VAL A 228 2.03 19.70 -19.18
CA VAL A 228 0.92 19.68 -18.22
C VAL A 228 1.34 20.19 -16.83
N GLY A 229 2.46 20.91 -16.74
CA GLY A 229 3.05 21.37 -15.48
C GLY A 229 2.11 22.14 -14.55
N ASP A 230 1.23 22.98 -15.12
CA ASP A 230 0.28 23.79 -14.36
C ASP A 230 -1.07 23.11 -14.15
N VAL A 231 -1.31 21.96 -14.79
CA VAL A 231 -2.53 21.19 -14.61
C VAL A 231 -2.51 20.50 -13.25
N VAL A 232 -3.66 20.54 -12.56
CA VAL A 232 -3.83 19.92 -11.25
C VAL A 232 -4.16 18.44 -11.40
N PHE A 233 -3.38 17.61 -10.70
CA PHE A 233 -3.55 16.17 -10.59
C PHE A 233 -3.76 15.77 -9.13
N ARG A 234 -4.51 14.69 -8.95
CA ARG A 234 -4.71 14.01 -7.67
C ARG A 234 -3.51 13.10 -7.36
N ALA A 235 -2.87 13.34 -6.22
CA ALA A 235 -1.89 12.46 -5.61
C ALA A 235 -2.38 12.03 -4.22
N GLU A 236 -2.89 10.81 -4.13
CA GLU A 236 -3.57 10.26 -2.96
C GLU A 236 -4.67 11.18 -2.43
N SER A 237 -4.45 11.88 -1.31
CA SER A 237 -5.40 12.77 -0.67
C SER A 237 -5.24 14.25 -1.06
N VAL A 238 -4.30 14.57 -1.95
CA VAL A 238 -3.90 15.95 -2.26
C VAL A 238 -4.08 16.27 -3.74
N ASP A 239 -4.57 17.46 -4.07
CA ASP A 239 -4.61 17.98 -5.45
C ASP A 239 -3.46 18.98 -5.65
N LEU A 240 -2.57 18.73 -6.61
CA LEU A 240 -1.36 19.52 -6.83
C LEU A 240 -1.15 19.81 -8.33
N PRO A 241 -0.65 21.00 -8.70
CA PRO A 241 -0.07 21.20 -10.03
C PRO A 241 1.04 20.18 -10.29
N PHE A 242 1.09 19.64 -11.51
CA PHE A 242 2.08 18.60 -11.86
C PHE A 242 3.53 19.03 -11.59
N ASN A 243 3.87 20.30 -11.83
CA ASN A 243 5.21 20.84 -11.54
C ASN A 243 5.60 20.70 -10.06
N SER A 244 4.65 20.93 -9.16
CA SER A 244 4.84 20.79 -7.72
C SER A 244 5.04 19.31 -7.34
N TYR A 245 4.22 18.42 -7.90
CA TYR A 245 4.36 16.97 -7.70
C TYR A 245 5.69 16.44 -8.25
N ALA A 246 6.08 16.84 -9.45
CA ALA A 246 7.32 16.41 -10.08
C ALA A 246 8.57 16.84 -9.29
N THR A 247 8.55 18.07 -8.74
CA THR A 247 9.63 18.55 -7.85
C THR A 247 9.72 17.74 -6.56
N TYR A 248 8.57 17.35 -5.99
CA TYR A 248 8.50 16.45 -4.85
C TYR A 248 9.09 15.07 -5.19
N ALA A 249 8.62 14.43 -6.27
CA ALA A 249 9.07 13.11 -6.68
C ALA A 249 10.59 13.07 -6.95
N GLU A 250 11.13 14.08 -7.64
CA GLU A 250 12.56 14.25 -7.88
C GLU A 250 13.35 14.31 -6.56
N ARG A 251 12.84 15.04 -5.56
CA ARG A 251 13.46 15.10 -4.24
C ARG A 251 13.40 13.77 -3.50
N CYS A 252 12.29 13.04 -3.54
CA CYS A 252 12.21 11.71 -2.94
C CYS A 252 13.26 10.76 -3.55
N ASN A 253 13.42 10.80 -4.88
CA ASN A 253 14.42 10.00 -5.59
C ASN A 253 15.86 10.38 -5.20
N ASN A 254 16.16 11.69 -5.10
CA ASN A 254 17.48 12.18 -4.71
C ASN A 254 17.79 11.97 -3.22
N ASN A 255 16.79 12.10 -2.35
CA ASN A 255 16.92 11.98 -0.89
C ASN A 255 17.20 10.55 -0.44
N ASN A 256 16.91 9.54 -1.27
CA ASN A 256 17.39 8.17 -1.07
C ASN A 256 18.93 8.05 -1.03
N CYS A 257 19.67 9.11 -1.39
CA CYS A 257 21.12 9.22 -1.23
C CYS A 257 21.56 10.11 -0.06
N SER A 258 20.64 10.80 0.63
CA SER A 258 20.94 11.69 1.77
C SER A 258 21.00 10.91 3.09
N ASN A 259 21.76 11.40 4.07
CA ASN A 259 21.92 10.72 5.36
C ASN A 259 20.79 10.98 6.37
N TYR A 260 19.80 11.81 6.03
CA TYR A 260 18.90 12.38 7.04
C TYR A 260 17.41 12.21 6.77
N PHE A 261 16.98 11.92 5.53
CA PHE A 261 15.55 11.91 5.21
C PHE A 261 15.18 10.88 4.15
N PHE A 262 14.19 10.04 4.48
CA PHE A 262 13.63 9.01 3.61
C PHE A 262 12.12 8.98 3.83
N GLU A 263 11.33 9.07 2.77
CA GLU A 263 9.90 8.81 2.85
C GLU A 263 9.66 7.30 2.70
N GLU A 264 8.98 6.72 3.70
CA GLU A 264 8.59 5.31 3.69
C GLU A 264 7.60 5.02 2.56
N ALA A 265 6.59 5.87 2.42
CA ALA A 265 5.53 5.80 1.42
C ALA A 265 5.33 7.19 0.78
N PRO A 266 6.11 7.53 -0.25
CA PRO A 266 5.97 8.81 -0.96
C PRO A 266 4.59 8.93 -1.61
N LEU A 267 4.05 10.16 -1.68
CA LEU A 267 2.79 10.48 -2.36
C LEU A 267 2.77 9.89 -3.78
N TYR A 268 1.74 9.13 -4.08
CA TYR A 268 1.53 8.51 -5.37
C TYR A 268 0.47 9.25 -6.20
N LEU A 269 0.86 9.81 -7.35
CA LEU A 269 -0.08 10.44 -8.28
C LEU A 269 -0.94 9.36 -8.91
N PHE A 270 -2.26 9.47 -8.73
CA PHE A 270 -3.25 8.51 -9.18
C PHE A 270 -4.51 9.30 -9.59
N ASP A 271 -4.53 9.77 -10.83
CA ASP A 271 -5.54 10.73 -11.29
C ASP A 271 -6.43 10.11 -12.37
N LYS A 272 -7.74 10.18 -12.13
CA LYS A 272 -8.79 9.66 -13.02
C LYS A 272 -9.32 10.66 -14.04
N HIS A 273 -9.05 11.94 -13.83
CA HIS A 273 -9.56 13.05 -14.62
C HIS A 273 -8.53 13.60 -15.63
N PHE A 274 -7.37 12.95 -15.74
CA PHE A 274 -6.27 13.41 -16.58
C PHE A 274 -6.67 13.54 -18.04
N ALA A 275 -7.53 12.66 -18.54
CA ALA A 275 -7.96 12.65 -19.92
C ALA A 275 -8.95 13.78 -20.25
N GLU A 276 -9.73 14.25 -19.27
CA GLU A 276 -10.62 15.40 -19.43
C GLU A 276 -9.87 16.73 -19.29
N ARG A 277 -8.73 16.73 -18.58
CA ARG A 277 -7.94 17.94 -18.29
C ARG A 277 -6.74 18.13 -19.22
N THR A 278 -6.38 17.13 -20.01
CA THR A 278 -5.17 17.12 -20.85
C THR A 278 -5.40 16.36 -22.15
N ASN A 279 -4.46 16.48 -23.09
CA ASN A 279 -4.46 15.71 -24.34
C ASN A 279 -3.62 14.42 -24.24
N LEU A 280 -3.28 13.97 -23.02
CA LEU A 280 -2.45 12.77 -22.83
C LEU A 280 -3.17 11.50 -23.32
N SER A 281 -4.51 11.45 -23.32
CA SER A 281 -5.24 10.32 -23.87
C SER A 281 -5.00 10.08 -25.36
N ASP A 282 -4.53 11.08 -26.10
CA ASP A 282 -4.27 10.98 -27.54
C ASP A 282 -2.98 10.19 -27.84
N ASP A 283 -2.13 9.99 -26.83
CA ASP A 283 -0.82 9.35 -26.95
C ASP A 283 -0.85 7.82 -26.72
N PHE A 284 -2.03 7.22 -26.47
CA PHE A 284 -2.20 5.77 -26.35
C PHE A 284 -3.58 5.31 -26.82
N SER A 285 -3.74 4.00 -27.03
CA SER A 285 -5.03 3.40 -27.36
C SER A 285 -5.27 2.16 -26.51
N VAL A 286 -6.54 1.85 -26.22
CA VAL A 286 -6.89 0.61 -25.49
C VAL A 286 -6.55 -0.60 -26.38
N PRO A 287 -5.72 -1.55 -25.92
CA PRO A 287 -5.35 -2.74 -26.69
C PRO A 287 -6.57 -3.59 -27.07
N PRO A 288 -6.54 -4.33 -28.20
CA PRO A 288 -7.64 -5.21 -28.61
C PRO A 288 -8.06 -6.24 -27.55
N TYR A 289 -7.13 -6.68 -26.71
CA TYR A 289 -7.40 -7.61 -25.60
C TYR A 289 -8.41 -7.06 -24.58
N PHE A 290 -8.51 -5.74 -24.45
CA PHE A 290 -9.27 -5.05 -23.42
C PHE A 290 -10.32 -4.10 -24.03
N SER A 291 -10.59 -4.21 -25.33
CA SER A 291 -11.48 -3.29 -26.04
C SER A 291 -12.96 -3.51 -25.71
N GLN A 292 -13.34 -4.76 -25.38
CA GLN A 292 -14.66 -5.07 -24.86
C GLN A 292 -14.74 -4.58 -23.41
N ASP A 293 -15.45 -3.48 -23.23
CA ASP A 293 -15.67 -2.81 -21.94
C ASP A 293 -17.15 -2.49 -21.81
N LEU A 294 -17.90 -3.42 -21.22
CA LEU A 294 -19.36 -3.41 -21.14
C LEU A 294 -19.88 -2.26 -20.28
N PHE A 295 -19.09 -1.72 -19.33
CA PHE A 295 -19.48 -0.50 -18.62
C PHE A 295 -19.58 0.73 -19.52
N LYS A 296 -19.06 0.71 -20.75
CA LYS A 296 -19.33 1.76 -21.76
C LYS A 296 -20.82 1.91 -22.07
N LEU A 297 -21.62 0.85 -21.92
CA LEU A 297 -23.07 0.88 -22.19
C LEU A 297 -23.82 1.84 -21.24
N LEU A 298 -23.26 2.14 -20.07
CA LEU A 298 -23.81 3.13 -19.13
C LEU A 298 -23.58 4.58 -19.57
N GLY A 299 -22.76 4.80 -20.61
CA GLY A 299 -22.33 6.13 -21.02
C GLY A 299 -21.25 6.72 -20.10
N GLN A 300 -20.60 7.79 -20.58
CA GLN A 300 -19.42 8.37 -19.91
C GLN A 300 -19.73 8.98 -18.54
N ASN A 301 -20.95 9.50 -18.35
CA ASN A 301 -21.33 10.24 -17.13
C ASN A 301 -21.87 9.34 -16.01
N GLU A 302 -22.30 8.11 -16.34
CA GLU A 302 -22.95 7.24 -15.36
C GLU A 302 -22.19 5.95 -15.05
N ARG A 303 -21.11 5.67 -15.79
CA ARG A 303 -20.22 4.55 -15.51
C ARG A 303 -19.32 4.86 -14.30
N PRO A 304 -18.85 3.83 -13.58
CA PRO A 304 -17.79 4.03 -12.59
C PRO A 304 -16.49 4.52 -13.23
N ASP A 305 -15.68 5.24 -12.45
CA ASP A 305 -14.29 5.58 -12.77
C ASP A 305 -13.53 4.32 -13.19
N TYR A 306 -12.80 4.38 -14.30
CA TYR A 306 -12.25 3.18 -14.93
C TYR A 306 -10.84 3.34 -15.47
N ARG A 307 -10.29 4.57 -15.51
CA ARG A 307 -8.98 4.84 -16.09
C ARG A 307 -8.21 5.81 -15.21
N TRP A 308 -6.91 5.56 -15.06
CA TRP A 308 -6.03 6.42 -14.28
C TRP A 308 -4.67 6.57 -14.95
N ILE A 309 -4.11 7.77 -14.85
CA ILE A 309 -2.67 7.97 -14.99
C ILE A 309 -2.03 7.83 -13.61
N ILE A 310 -0.92 7.11 -13.58
CA ILE A 310 -0.22 6.76 -12.36
C ILE A 310 1.24 7.17 -12.48
N ILE A 311 1.69 8.06 -11.61
CA ILE A 311 3.06 8.59 -11.63
C ILE A 311 3.61 8.55 -10.21
N GLY A 312 4.82 8.07 -10.03
CA GLY A 312 5.44 8.13 -8.70
C GLY A 312 6.93 7.85 -8.66
N PRO A 313 7.62 8.34 -7.61
CA PRO A 313 9.02 8.06 -7.37
C PRO A 313 9.23 6.60 -6.94
N ALA A 314 10.49 6.19 -6.82
CA ALA A 314 10.84 4.90 -6.23
C ALA A 314 10.23 4.75 -4.83
N ARG A 315 9.84 3.52 -4.46
CA ARG A 315 9.15 3.13 -3.20
C ARG A 315 7.67 3.47 -3.12
N SER A 316 7.14 4.40 -3.92
CA SER A 316 5.69 4.61 -3.98
C SER A 316 5.01 3.41 -4.65
N GLY A 317 3.71 3.26 -4.47
CA GLY A 317 2.98 2.11 -4.99
C GLY A 317 1.64 1.88 -4.30
N SER A 318 1.05 0.72 -4.51
CA SER A 318 -0.22 0.33 -3.88
C SER A 318 -0.08 -0.94 -3.07
N THR A 319 -0.56 -0.90 -1.82
CA THR A 319 -0.64 -2.05 -0.90
C THR A 319 -1.58 -3.13 -1.45
N PHE A 320 -1.69 -4.27 -0.76
CA PHE A 320 -2.55 -5.37 -1.21
C PHE A 320 -4.01 -4.94 -1.30
N HIS A 321 -4.59 -5.09 -2.48
CA HIS A 321 -5.99 -4.83 -2.73
C HIS A 321 -6.55 -5.78 -3.79
N LEU A 322 -7.87 -5.72 -3.93
CA LEU A 322 -8.61 -6.28 -5.05
C LEU A 322 -9.13 -5.13 -5.89
N ASP A 323 -9.18 -5.32 -7.20
CA ASP A 323 -9.83 -4.35 -8.08
C ASP A 323 -11.33 -4.24 -7.74
N PRO A 324 -11.89 -3.02 -7.73
CA PRO A 324 -13.25 -2.79 -7.32
C PRO A 324 -14.27 -3.40 -8.28
N ASN A 325 -15.49 -3.58 -7.78
CA ASN A 325 -16.65 -4.04 -8.56
C ASN A 325 -16.44 -5.42 -9.23
N SER A 326 -15.44 -6.20 -8.76
CA SER A 326 -15.00 -7.47 -9.38
C SER A 326 -14.56 -7.33 -10.85
N THR A 327 -14.07 -6.16 -11.23
CA THR A 327 -13.51 -5.91 -12.56
C THR A 327 -12.15 -6.58 -12.75
N SER A 328 -11.76 -6.79 -14.01
CA SER A 328 -10.36 -7.05 -14.37
C SER A 328 -9.67 -5.74 -14.73
N ALA A 329 -8.35 -5.70 -14.67
CA ALA A 329 -7.57 -4.51 -15.01
C ALA A 329 -6.37 -4.84 -15.91
N TRP A 330 -5.85 -3.81 -16.57
CA TRP A 330 -4.54 -3.85 -17.21
C TRP A 330 -3.73 -2.62 -16.81
N ASN A 331 -2.42 -2.80 -16.60
CA ASN A 331 -1.49 -1.74 -16.22
C ASN A 331 -0.32 -1.68 -17.21
N ALA A 332 -0.27 -0.63 -18.01
CA ALA A 332 0.77 -0.37 -18.99
C ALA A 332 1.86 0.54 -18.40
N VAL A 333 3.09 0.03 -18.30
CA VAL A 333 4.24 0.78 -17.82
C VAL A 333 4.87 1.54 -18.99
N ILE A 334 4.76 2.86 -18.98
CA ILE A 334 5.31 3.74 -20.01
C ILE A 334 6.80 3.99 -19.74
N THR A 335 7.13 4.35 -18.51
CA THR A 335 8.51 4.52 -18.03
C THR A 335 8.70 3.85 -16.67
N GLY A 336 9.94 3.49 -16.36
CA GLY A 336 10.33 2.88 -15.09
C GLY A 336 10.06 1.39 -15.00
N ALA A 337 9.98 0.88 -13.76
CA ALA A 337 9.78 -0.53 -13.47
C ALA A 337 9.00 -0.70 -12.16
N LYS A 338 8.07 -1.67 -12.16
CA LYS A 338 7.17 -1.96 -11.05
C LYS A 338 7.32 -3.41 -10.61
N LYS A 339 7.60 -3.66 -9.33
CA LYS A 339 7.55 -5.01 -8.73
C LYS A 339 6.11 -5.31 -8.34
N TRP A 340 5.61 -6.45 -8.81
CA TRP A 340 4.28 -6.96 -8.49
C TRP A 340 4.35 -8.26 -7.71
N ILE A 341 3.38 -8.44 -6.82
CA ILE A 341 3.10 -9.70 -6.14
C ILE A 341 1.60 -9.93 -6.22
N LEU A 342 1.20 -11.05 -6.80
CA LEU A 342 -0.19 -11.39 -7.05
C LEU A 342 -0.53 -12.74 -6.39
N PHE A 343 -1.54 -12.74 -5.54
CA PHE A 343 -2.10 -13.96 -4.97
C PHE A 343 -3.44 -14.29 -5.64
N PRO A 344 -3.70 -15.58 -5.91
CA PRO A 344 -4.95 -16.00 -6.53
C PRO A 344 -6.16 -15.70 -5.61
N PRO A 345 -7.39 -15.61 -6.15
CA PRO A 345 -8.58 -15.16 -5.41
C PRO A 345 -8.88 -15.90 -4.10
N ASN A 346 -8.49 -17.18 -4.00
CA ASN A 346 -8.74 -18.01 -2.83
C ASN A 346 -7.56 -18.00 -1.82
N CYS A 347 -6.60 -17.11 -1.98
CA CYS A 347 -5.42 -17.02 -1.12
C CYS A 347 -5.23 -15.57 -0.64
N VAL A 348 -5.56 -15.31 0.62
CA VAL A 348 -5.29 -14.02 1.25
C VAL A 348 -3.77 -13.89 1.48
N PRO A 349 -3.14 -12.76 1.11
CA PRO A 349 -1.72 -12.54 1.34
C PRO A 349 -1.36 -12.56 2.84
N PRO A 350 -0.17 -13.02 3.24
CA PRO A 350 0.30 -12.91 4.62
C PRO A 350 0.25 -11.48 5.14
N GLY A 351 -0.18 -11.28 6.39
CA GLY A 351 -0.32 -9.96 7.01
C GLY A 351 -1.54 -9.16 6.55
N VAL A 352 -2.38 -9.71 5.65
CA VAL A 352 -3.64 -9.10 5.20
C VAL A 352 -4.80 -9.79 5.88
N PHE A 353 -5.73 -8.99 6.42
CA PHE A 353 -6.89 -9.49 7.17
C PHE A 353 -8.17 -8.80 6.67
N PRO A 354 -8.86 -9.38 5.66
CA PRO A 354 -10.16 -8.90 5.23
C PRO A 354 -11.25 -9.28 6.24
N SER A 355 -12.26 -8.42 6.40
CA SER A 355 -13.48 -8.72 7.14
C SER A 355 -14.26 -9.86 6.48
N LYS A 356 -15.21 -10.47 7.21
CA LYS A 356 -15.98 -11.63 6.72
C LYS A 356 -16.77 -11.33 5.43
N ASP A 357 -17.29 -10.11 5.31
CA ASP A 357 -18.01 -9.57 4.17
C ASP A 357 -17.08 -8.89 3.13
N GLY A 358 -15.80 -8.73 3.46
CA GLY A 358 -14.76 -8.12 2.63
C GLY A 358 -14.89 -6.60 2.47
N SER A 359 -15.72 -5.93 3.27
CA SER A 359 -15.90 -4.47 3.26
C SER A 359 -14.69 -3.72 3.83
N GLU A 360 -13.98 -4.35 4.76
CA GLU A 360 -12.78 -3.79 5.39
C GLU A 360 -11.59 -4.71 5.16
N VAL A 361 -10.44 -4.14 4.86
CA VAL A 361 -9.20 -4.89 4.70
C VAL A 361 -8.11 -4.23 5.51
N VAL A 362 -7.63 -4.93 6.54
CA VAL A 362 -6.44 -4.50 7.28
C VAL A 362 -5.22 -5.01 6.54
N THR A 363 -4.31 -4.09 6.20
CA THR A 363 -3.01 -4.37 5.56
C THR A 363 -1.89 -3.75 6.39
N PRO A 364 -0.62 -4.16 6.20
CA PRO A 364 0.50 -3.42 6.75
C PRO A 364 0.48 -1.95 6.28
N ILE A 365 0.98 -1.05 7.11
CA ILE A 365 0.91 0.40 6.92
C ILE A 365 1.61 0.80 5.61
N SER A 366 2.72 0.15 5.29
CA SER A 366 3.46 0.39 4.05
C SER A 366 3.81 -0.91 3.32
N LEU A 367 4.09 -0.76 2.03
CA LEU A 367 4.64 -1.85 1.23
C LEU A 367 5.98 -2.35 1.79
N ALA A 368 6.84 -1.44 2.25
CA ALA A 368 8.13 -1.78 2.81
C ALA A 368 7.99 -2.61 4.10
N GLU A 369 7.02 -2.26 4.95
CA GLU A 369 6.70 -3.04 6.14
C GLU A 369 6.30 -4.47 5.78
N TRP A 370 5.42 -4.65 4.78
CA TRP A 370 5.04 -5.97 4.32
C TRP A 370 6.24 -6.78 3.79
N PHE A 371 7.09 -6.17 2.96
CA PHE A 371 8.30 -6.86 2.45
C PHE A 371 9.26 -7.28 3.57
N LEU A 372 9.39 -6.47 4.63
CA LEU A 372 10.29 -6.74 5.75
C LEU A 372 9.77 -7.82 6.71
N ASN A 373 8.45 -7.89 6.90
CA ASN A 373 7.84 -8.68 7.97
C ASN A 373 7.06 -9.90 7.47
N HIS A 374 6.60 -9.91 6.22
CA HIS A 374 5.66 -10.91 5.70
C HIS A 374 6.08 -11.57 4.39
N TYR A 375 7.08 -11.03 3.66
CA TYR A 375 7.52 -11.64 2.40
C TYR A 375 8.04 -13.07 2.58
N ASP A 376 8.80 -13.34 3.65
CA ASP A 376 9.36 -14.68 3.87
C ASP A 376 8.25 -15.69 4.24
N ASP A 377 7.10 -15.24 4.75
CA ASP A 377 5.94 -16.09 5.08
C ASP A 377 5.29 -16.71 3.83
N ILE A 378 5.57 -16.16 2.63
CA ILE A 378 5.13 -16.70 1.33
C ILE A 378 5.53 -18.16 1.16
N GLN A 379 6.67 -18.57 1.74
CA GLN A 379 7.17 -19.94 1.66
C GLN A 379 6.21 -20.95 2.33
N SER A 380 5.39 -20.47 3.26
CA SER A 380 4.40 -21.28 3.98
C SER A 380 3.02 -21.25 3.32
N CYS A 381 2.82 -20.45 2.27
CA CYS A 381 1.55 -20.38 1.56
C CYS A 381 1.28 -21.68 0.77
N PRO A 382 0.04 -22.17 0.74
CA PRO A 382 -0.32 -23.39 0.01
C PRO A 382 -0.17 -23.22 -1.50
N VAL A 383 -0.36 -21.99 -1.99
CA VAL A 383 -0.14 -21.61 -3.38
C VAL A 383 0.89 -20.50 -3.41
N LYS A 384 1.93 -20.67 -4.24
CA LYS A 384 2.93 -19.64 -4.43
C LYS A 384 2.32 -18.45 -5.20
N PRO A 385 2.55 -17.21 -4.76
CA PRO A 385 2.13 -16.05 -5.51
C PRO A 385 2.86 -15.97 -6.85
N ILE A 386 2.23 -15.26 -7.79
CA ILE A 386 2.90 -14.78 -8.98
C ILE A 386 3.67 -13.53 -8.60
N GLU A 387 4.93 -13.46 -9.03
CA GLU A 387 5.83 -12.36 -8.79
C GLU A 387 6.47 -11.95 -10.10
N CYS A 388 6.59 -10.66 -10.36
CA CYS A 388 7.26 -10.18 -11.56
C CYS A 388 7.74 -8.74 -11.43
N VAL A 389 8.65 -8.35 -12.32
CA VAL A 389 8.97 -6.94 -12.56
C VAL A 389 8.40 -6.54 -13.92
N CYS A 390 7.34 -5.72 -13.92
CA CYS A 390 6.78 -5.13 -15.13
C CYS A 390 7.60 -3.89 -15.49
N ARG A 391 8.22 -3.89 -16.67
CA ARG A 391 9.17 -2.86 -17.13
C ARG A 391 8.53 -1.94 -18.17
N ALA A 392 9.16 -0.79 -18.40
CA ALA A 392 8.80 0.12 -19.47
C ALA A 392 8.61 -0.62 -20.81
N GLY A 393 7.45 -0.41 -21.44
CA GLY A 393 7.04 -1.11 -22.66
C GLY A 393 6.14 -2.32 -22.43
N GLU A 394 5.90 -2.72 -21.18
CA GLU A 394 5.10 -3.90 -20.85
C GLU A 394 3.72 -3.53 -20.29
N ILE A 395 2.73 -4.40 -20.54
CA ILE A 395 1.40 -4.36 -19.93
C ILE A 395 1.22 -5.60 -19.06
N LEU A 396 0.86 -5.40 -17.79
CA LEU A 396 0.39 -6.48 -16.93
C LEU A 396 -1.13 -6.57 -17.00
N TYR A 397 -1.67 -7.73 -17.36
CA TYR A 397 -3.09 -8.07 -17.19
C TYR A 397 -3.32 -8.64 -15.79
N VAL A 398 -4.26 -8.05 -15.05
CA VAL A 398 -4.69 -8.46 -13.71
C VAL A 398 -6.14 -8.93 -13.81
N PRO A 399 -6.40 -10.25 -13.73
CA PRO A 399 -7.76 -10.78 -13.75
C PRO A 399 -8.49 -10.43 -12.46
N ARG A 400 -9.83 -10.38 -12.53
CA ARG A 400 -10.70 -10.18 -11.36
C ARG A 400 -10.30 -11.06 -10.17
N GLY A 401 -10.45 -10.51 -8.98
CA GLY A 401 -10.29 -11.24 -7.72
C GLY A 401 -8.85 -11.58 -7.34
N TRP A 402 -7.84 -11.26 -8.15
CA TRP A 402 -6.44 -11.44 -7.75
C TRP A 402 -6.03 -10.36 -6.76
N TRP A 403 -5.61 -10.78 -5.57
CA TRP A 403 -4.96 -9.88 -4.61
C TRP A 403 -3.64 -9.43 -5.18
N HIS A 404 -3.38 -8.14 -5.19
CA HIS A 404 -2.13 -7.64 -5.73
C HIS A 404 -1.61 -6.41 -5.00
N CYS A 405 -0.29 -6.33 -4.88
CA CYS A 405 0.43 -5.13 -4.49
C CYS A 405 1.47 -4.77 -5.54
N VAL A 406 1.81 -3.49 -5.62
CA VAL A 406 2.77 -2.97 -6.60
C VAL A 406 3.69 -1.95 -5.94
N MET A 407 5.00 -2.11 -6.12
CA MET A 407 6.01 -1.15 -5.68
C MET A 407 6.81 -0.62 -6.87
N ASN A 408 6.93 0.70 -7.00
CA ASN A 408 7.81 1.35 -7.97
C ASN A 408 9.27 1.13 -7.57
N LEU A 409 10.05 0.51 -8.46
CA LEU A 409 11.49 0.30 -8.25
C LEU A 409 12.32 1.54 -8.61
N GLU A 410 11.74 2.40 -9.43
CA GLU A 410 12.30 3.67 -9.92
C GLU A 410 11.15 4.62 -10.27
N GLU A 411 11.47 5.86 -10.64
CA GLU A 411 10.48 6.81 -11.13
C GLU A 411 9.70 6.22 -12.31
N SER A 412 8.38 6.11 -12.15
CA SER A 412 7.54 5.36 -13.07
C SER A 412 6.32 6.15 -13.51
N ILE A 413 6.02 6.09 -14.80
CA ILE A 413 4.77 6.59 -15.41
C ILE A 413 4.02 5.38 -15.98
N ALA A 414 2.74 5.24 -15.65
CA ALA A 414 1.89 4.15 -16.12
C ALA A 414 0.46 4.62 -16.38
N ILE A 415 -0.24 3.84 -17.20
CA ILE A 415 -1.68 3.97 -17.43
C ILE A 415 -2.33 2.66 -17.02
N THR A 416 -3.44 2.74 -16.29
CA THR A 416 -4.21 1.56 -15.90
C THR A 416 -5.68 1.77 -16.24
N GLN A 417 -6.36 0.70 -16.66
CA GLN A 417 -7.82 0.72 -16.77
C GLN A 417 -8.45 -0.56 -16.25
N ASN A 418 -9.61 -0.40 -15.63
CA ASN A 418 -10.50 -1.48 -15.24
C ASN A 418 -11.56 -1.64 -16.33
N PHE A 419 -11.92 -2.89 -16.64
CA PHE A 419 -12.85 -3.18 -17.71
C PHE A 419 -13.73 -4.39 -17.38
N VAL A 420 -14.91 -4.41 -18.00
CA VAL A 420 -15.86 -5.52 -17.92
C VAL A 420 -16.02 -6.14 -19.29
N ASN A 421 -15.88 -7.45 -19.38
CA ASN A 421 -16.05 -8.20 -20.61
C ASN A 421 -16.86 -9.47 -20.33
N GLU A 422 -17.08 -10.29 -21.35
CA GLU A 422 -17.81 -11.56 -21.21
C GLU A 422 -17.25 -12.49 -20.14
N CYS A 423 -15.92 -12.53 -19.98
CA CYS A 423 -15.25 -13.46 -19.07
C CYS A 423 -15.42 -13.10 -17.59
N ASN A 424 -15.70 -11.84 -17.25
CA ASN A 424 -15.91 -11.37 -15.87
C ASN A 424 -17.33 -10.84 -15.58
N LEU A 425 -18.21 -10.77 -16.58
CA LEU A 425 -19.55 -10.17 -16.45
C LEU A 425 -20.39 -10.78 -15.32
N GLU A 426 -20.44 -12.11 -15.23
CA GLU A 426 -21.23 -12.81 -14.20
C GLU A 426 -20.80 -12.39 -12.78
N GLN A 427 -19.49 -12.28 -12.55
CA GLN A 427 -18.95 -11.92 -11.24
C GLN A 427 -19.16 -10.44 -10.92
N VAL A 428 -19.07 -9.56 -11.92
CA VAL A 428 -19.38 -8.14 -11.79
C VAL A 428 -20.85 -7.95 -11.41
N LEU A 429 -21.79 -8.58 -12.15
CA LEU A 429 -23.22 -8.52 -11.86
C LEU A 429 -23.54 -9.04 -10.47
N ASN A 430 -22.97 -10.19 -10.08
CA ASN A 430 -23.16 -10.73 -8.75
C ASN A 430 -22.60 -9.79 -7.66
N PHE A 431 -21.43 -9.19 -7.86
CA PHE A 431 -20.83 -8.26 -6.90
C PHE A 431 -21.71 -7.02 -6.69
N ILE A 432 -22.05 -6.31 -7.77
CA ILE A 432 -22.81 -5.05 -7.66
C ILE A 432 -24.23 -5.27 -7.13
N ARG A 433 -24.81 -6.47 -7.30
CA ARG A 433 -26.09 -6.84 -6.70
C ARG A 433 -25.99 -7.16 -5.21
N THR A 434 -25.01 -7.98 -4.83
CA THR A 434 -24.92 -8.55 -3.47
C THR A 434 -24.15 -7.67 -2.49
N LYS A 435 -23.38 -6.70 -2.99
CA LYS A 435 -22.54 -5.80 -2.22
C LYS A 435 -22.67 -4.34 -2.68
N PRO A 436 -23.89 -3.78 -2.72
CA PRO A 436 -24.13 -2.42 -3.24
C PRO A 436 -23.41 -1.33 -2.42
N ASP A 437 -23.17 -1.59 -1.13
CA ASP A 437 -22.41 -0.75 -0.20
C ASP A 437 -20.89 -0.73 -0.48
N GLN A 438 -20.38 -1.73 -1.21
CA GLN A 438 -18.96 -1.87 -1.55
C GLN A 438 -18.65 -1.42 -2.99
N ILE A 439 -19.64 -0.92 -3.72
CA ILE A 439 -19.43 -0.36 -5.05
C ILE A 439 -18.56 0.91 -4.95
N SER A 440 -17.59 1.03 -5.84
CA SER A 440 -16.75 2.23 -5.92
C SER A 440 -16.66 2.78 -7.35
N GLY A 441 -16.03 3.96 -7.48
CA GLY A 441 -15.86 4.65 -8.76
C GLY A 441 -16.88 5.77 -9.03
N TYR A 442 -17.62 6.25 -8.02
CA TYR A 442 -18.55 7.39 -8.17
C TYR A 442 -18.15 8.66 -7.42
N GLY A 443 -17.05 8.62 -6.66
CA GLY A 443 -16.62 9.75 -5.84
C GLY A 443 -17.65 10.15 -4.78
N SER A 444 -17.62 11.42 -4.35
CA SER A 444 -18.52 11.97 -3.31
C SER A 444 -19.36 13.15 -3.82
N GLY A 445 -19.55 13.26 -5.14
CA GLY A 445 -20.30 14.34 -5.76
C GLY A 445 -21.83 14.18 -5.62
N PRO A 446 -22.61 15.23 -5.94
CA PRO A 446 -24.06 15.15 -5.99
C PRO A 446 -24.52 14.01 -6.92
N GLY A 447 -25.44 13.16 -6.44
CA GLY A 447 -25.94 12.01 -7.20
C GLY A 447 -25.04 10.76 -7.17
N ALA A 448 -23.83 10.83 -6.60
CA ALA A 448 -22.93 9.66 -6.53
C ALA A 448 -23.56 8.46 -5.79
N VAL A 449 -24.28 8.73 -4.70
CA VAL A 449 -24.99 7.70 -3.91
C VAL A 449 -26.10 7.04 -4.75
N ASP A 450 -26.85 7.82 -5.51
CA ASP A 450 -27.92 7.32 -6.36
C ASP A 450 -27.35 6.48 -7.52
N LEU A 451 -26.31 6.96 -8.19
CA LEU A 451 -25.60 6.22 -9.23
C LEU A 451 -25.04 4.88 -8.71
N CYS A 452 -24.51 4.87 -7.49
CA CYS A 452 -24.01 3.69 -6.81
C CYS A 452 -25.14 2.68 -6.53
N ASN A 453 -26.21 3.13 -5.88
CA ASN A 453 -27.33 2.27 -5.48
C ASN A 453 -28.11 1.70 -6.67
N THR A 454 -28.16 2.42 -7.79
CA THR A 454 -28.89 2.02 -9.00
C THR A 454 -28.01 1.32 -10.05
N LEU A 455 -26.72 1.09 -9.77
CA LEU A 455 -25.77 0.55 -10.76
C LEU A 455 -26.22 -0.80 -11.32
N TYR A 456 -26.68 -1.73 -10.47
CA TYR A 456 -27.13 -3.04 -10.94
C TYR A 456 -28.28 -2.94 -11.95
N ASP A 457 -29.31 -2.16 -11.63
CA ASP A 457 -30.49 -2.00 -12.49
C ASP A 457 -30.13 -1.31 -13.80
N ARG A 458 -29.38 -0.20 -13.73
CA ARG A 458 -28.94 0.54 -14.93
C ARG A 458 -28.07 -0.33 -15.82
N PHE A 459 -27.12 -1.07 -15.25
CA PHE A 459 -26.23 -1.92 -16.03
C PHE A 459 -26.95 -3.13 -16.62
N SER A 460 -27.82 -3.79 -15.85
CA SER A 460 -28.64 -4.91 -16.34
C SER A 460 -29.57 -4.49 -17.47
N ASN A 461 -30.24 -3.32 -17.33
CA ASN A 461 -31.08 -2.76 -18.39
C ASN A 461 -30.26 -2.42 -19.64
N ALA A 462 -29.08 -1.82 -19.48
CA ALA A 462 -28.20 -1.51 -20.60
C ALA A 462 -27.75 -2.77 -21.35
N LEU A 463 -27.41 -3.85 -20.63
CA LEU A 463 -27.04 -5.14 -21.23
C LEU A 463 -28.19 -5.79 -22.00
N GLN A 464 -29.43 -5.67 -21.52
CA GLN A 464 -30.61 -6.23 -22.20
C GLN A 464 -30.89 -5.57 -23.56
N THR A 465 -30.36 -4.37 -23.82
CA THR A 465 -30.48 -3.73 -25.14
C THR A 465 -29.60 -4.40 -26.20
N THR A 466 -28.68 -5.29 -25.80
CA THR A 466 -27.79 -6.02 -26.69
C THR A 466 -28.14 -7.51 -26.68
N GLU A 467 -28.60 -8.05 -27.81
CA GLU A 467 -29.06 -9.47 -27.91
C GLU A 467 -28.01 -10.48 -27.42
N GLU A 468 -26.72 -10.18 -27.61
CA GLU A 468 -25.60 -11.03 -27.22
C GLU A 468 -25.48 -11.24 -25.70
N PHE A 469 -25.89 -10.25 -24.89
CA PHE A 469 -25.70 -10.27 -23.43
C PHE A 469 -26.99 -10.51 -22.64
N LYS A 470 -28.15 -10.59 -23.30
CA LYS A 470 -29.42 -10.95 -22.65
C LYS A 470 -29.32 -12.27 -21.88
N TYR A 471 -28.73 -13.29 -22.51
CA TYR A 471 -28.57 -14.60 -21.90
C TYR A 471 -27.70 -14.56 -20.64
N ALA A 472 -26.66 -13.73 -20.60
CA ALA A 472 -25.79 -13.60 -19.43
C ALA A 472 -26.55 -12.98 -18.23
N VAL A 473 -27.41 -11.99 -18.48
CA VAL A 473 -28.28 -11.40 -17.46
C VAL A 473 -29.31 -12.42 -16.96
N GLU A 474 -29.98 -13.13 -17.87
CA GLU A 474 -30.94 -14.19 -17.53
C GLU A 474 -30.31 -15.31 -16.71
N LYS A 475 -29.11 -15.76 -17.09
CA LYS A 475 -28.35 -16.78 -16.37
C LYS A 475 -28.03 -16.33 -14.94
N GLU A 476 -27.63 -15.08 -14.73
CA GLU A 476 -27.33 -14.56 -13.38
C GLU A 476 -28.58 -14.38 -12.51
N LEU A 477 -29.72 -14.02 -13.11
CA LEU A 477 -31.02 -14.00 -12.42
C LEU A 477 -31.45 -15.41 -11.99
N GLN A 478 -31.30 -16.40 -12.87
CA GLN A 478 -31.60 -17.81 -12.54
C GLN A 478 -30.64 -18.37 -11.48
N SER A 479 -29.34 -18.02 -11.56
CA SER A 479 -28.33 -18.45 -10.60
C SER A 479 -28.65 -17.92 -9.20
N SER A 480 -29.17 -16.69 -9.10
CA SER A 480 -29.53 -16.07 -7.84
C SER A 480 -30.79 -16.63 -7.23
N GLU A 481 -31.85 -16.83 -8.02
CA GLU A 481 -33.07 -17.49 -7.55
C GLU A 481 -32.74 -18.87 -6.97
N THR A 482 -31.85 -19.61 -7.63
CA THR A 482 -31.39 -20.92 -7.13
C THR A 482 -30.58 -20.80 -5.83
N ARG A 483 -29.73 -19.76 -5.70
CA ARG A 483 -28.95 -19.49 -4.47
C ARG A 483 -29.83 -19.05 -3.30
N GLU A 484 -30.84 -18.20 -3.55
CA GLU A 484 -31.83 -17.78 -2.55
C GLU A 484 -32.66 -18.96 -2.07
N VAL A 485 -33.18 -19.79 -2.99
CA VAL A 485 -33.89 -21.02 -2.63
C VAL A 485 -32.98 -21.98 -1.85
N SER A 486 -31.70 -22.11 -2.21
CA SER A 486 -30.73 -22.91 -1.46
C SER A 486 -30.47 -22.34 -0.06
N PHE A 487 -30.34 -21.02 0.08
CA PHE A 487 -30.14 -20.35 1.35
C PHE A 487 -31.38 -20.43 2.24
N GLU A 488 -32.58 -20.24 1.70
CA GLU A 488 -33.84 -20.47 2.40
C GLU A 488 -33.98 -21.92 2.85
N ASN A 489 -33.66 -22.88 1.99
CA ASN A 489 -33.72 -24.29 2.34
C ASN A 489 -32.72 -24.64 3.45
N LYS A 490 -31.48 -24.11 3.38
CA LYS A 490 -30.49 -24.24 4.47
C LYS A 490 -30.96 -23.58 5.76
N THR A 491 -31.60 -22.42 5.67
CA THR A 491 -32.13 -21.68 6.83
C THR A 491 -33.32 -22.41 7.45
N LYS A 492 -34.20 -23.00 6.63
CA LYS A 492 -35.32 -23.86 7.06
C LYS A 492 -34.80 -25.15 7.70
N LEU A 493 -33.77 -25.78 7.13
CA LEU A 493 -33.08 -26.95 7.70
C LEU A 493 -32.40 -26.62 9.04
N CYS A 494 -31.72 -25.48 9.16
CA CYS A 494 -31.12 -25.03 10.41
C CYS A 494 -32.18 -24.68 11.48
N LYS A 495 -33.32 -24.10 11.09
CA LYS A 495 -34.45 -23.87 12.00
C LYS A 495 -35.10 -25.18 12.44
N ALA A 496 -35.31 -26.14 11.54
CA ALA A 496 -35.82 -27.46 11.87
C ALA A 496 -34.85 -28.27 12.76
N ALA A 497 -33.54 -28.13 12.56
CA ALA A 497 -32.52 -28.71 13.43
C ALA A 497 -32.46 -28.01 14.81
N GLY A 498 -32.67 -26.69 14.86
CA GLY A 498 -32.75 -25.91 16.10
C GLY A 498 -34.00 -26.21 16.93
N GLU A 499 -35.14 -26.49 16.29
CA GLU A 499 -36.37 -26.94 16.96
C GLU A 499 -36.28 -28.38 17.49
N GLY A 500 -35.41 -29.21 16.92
CA GLY A 500 -35.05 -30.53 17.47
C GLY A 500 -34.18 -30.45 18.73
N LEU A 501 -33.40 -29.37 18.88
CA LEU A 501 -32.46 -29.15 20.00
C LEU A 501 -33.03 -28.29 21.13
N SER A 502 -34.12 -27.56 20.90
CA SER A 502 -34.80 -26.74 21.92
C SER A 502 -35.61 -27.56 22.95
N SER A 503 -35.74 -28.87 22.76
CA SER A 503 -36.34 -29.77 23.76
C SER A 503 -35.36 -30.24 24.85
N LEU A 504 -34.07 -29.87 24.78
CA LEU A 504 -33.04 -30.36 25.70
C LEU A 504 -32.27 -29.30 26.51
N PHE A 505 -32.47 -28.00 26.27
CA PHE A 505 -31.83 -26.95 27.07
C PHE A 505 -32.79 -25.78 27.37
N SER A 506 -33.61 -25.98 28.40
CA SER A 506 -34.27 -24.90 29.12
C SER A 506 -33.61 -24.78 30.49
N SER A 507 -32.71 -23.82 30.65
CA SER A 507 -32.54 -23.04 31.88
C SER A 507 -31.34 -22.08 31.74
N THR A 508 -31.58 -20.81 32.11
CA THR A 508 -30.61 -19.72 32.40
C THR A 508 -29.83 -19.16 31.20
N SER A 509 -29.66 -17.86 30.95
CA SER A 509 -29.89 -16.63 31.70
C SER A 509 -30.05 -15.45 30.73
N SER A 510 -30.72 -14.41 31.23
CA SER A 510 -31.10 -13.16 30.59
C SER A 510 -29.96 -12.16 30.35
N SER A 511 -30.25 -11.24 29.41
CA SER A 511 -29.88 -9.81 29.35
C SER A 511 -28.42 -9.40 29.17
N LEU A 512 -28.09 -8.89 27.98
CA LEU A 512 -27.79 -7.46 27.73
C LEU A 512 -27.34 -7.28 26.27
N HIS A 513 -28.28 -6.93 25.40
CA HIS A 513 -28.01 -6.35 24.09
C HIS A 513 -28.96 -5.16 23.97
N GLN A 514 -28.40 -3.95 23.96
CA GLN A 514 -28.98 -2.80 23.28
C GLN A 514 -27.93 -1.70 23.10
N ASP A 515 -27.86 -1.27 21.85
CA ASP A 515 -27.54 0.08 21.37
C ASP A 515 -26.09 0.55 21.34
N LEU A 516 -25.52 0.51 20.13
CA LEU A 516 -24.69 1.55 19.52
C LEU A 516 -24.62 1.31 18.00
N GLU A 517 -25.75 1.54 17.32
CA GLU A 517 -25.78 1.82 15.88
C GLU A 517 -25.96 3.33 15.69
N GLN A 518 -24.92 4.01 15.20
CA GLN A 518 -25.06 5.06 14.19
C GLN A 518 -23.70 5.60 13.75
N GLU A 519 -23.59 5.75 12.43
CA GLU A 519 -22.59 6.50 11.65
C GLU A 519 -21.16 5.94 11.60
N THR A 520 -20.89 5.09 10.61
CA THR A 520 -19.76 5.27 9.67
C THR A 520 -20.05 4.50 8.39
N ALA A 521 -20.41 5.21 7.31
CA ALA A 521 -20.40 4.67 5.97
C ALA A 521 -18.95 4.53 5.52
N SER A 522 -18.39 3.32 5.62
CA SER A 522 -17.03 2.97 5.18
C SER A 522 -17.05 2.74 3.67
N SER A 523 -16.83 3.80 2.91
CA SER A 523 -16.48 3.70 1.48
C SER A 523 -15.12 3.01 1.36
N PHE A 524 -15.00 2.02 0.46
CA PHE A 524 -13.72 1.53 -0.08
C PHE A 524 -12.85 2.73 -0.50
N ARG A 525 -12.03 3.22 0.42
CA ARG A 525 -10.95 4.15 0.14
C ARG A 525 -9.74 3.28 -0.05
N PHE A 526 -9.09 3.41 -1.20
CA PHE A 526 -7.67 3.07 -1.30
C PHE A 526 -7.00 3.73 -0.09
N GLY A 527 -6.59 2.91 0.87
CA GLY A 527 -5.95 3.37 2.09
C GLY A 527 -4.59 3.93 1.70
N PHE A 528 -4.57 5.24 1.44
CA PHE A 528 -3.38 6.07 1.35
C PHE A 528 -3.61 7.34 2.16
#